data_AF-A0AAV3BPY8-F1
#
_entry.id   AF-A0AAV3BPY8-F1
#
_cell.length_a   1.000
_cell.length_b   1.000
_cell.length_c   1.000
_cell.angle_alpha   90.00
_cell.angle_beta   90.00
_cell.angle_gamma   90.00
#
_symmetry.space_group_name_H-M   'P 1'
#
loop_
_entity.id
_entity.type
_entity.pdbx_description
1 polymer ?
#
loop_
_entity_poly.entity_id
_entity_poly.type
_entity_poly.pdbx_seq_one_letter_code
_entity_poly.pdbx_strand_id
1 'polypeptide(L)'
;MKKLIVKSTMMLLFSCLLCLGIQLPNTVKANEVNKYQSVMVQYLEAFKNYDIDTIVDISKDSRAVTKEEYKNMLMEFKYDPNQKLKSYEITGSRKIDNGEIFSVKTEFLNGAIYNMEFTVSYIDNKLMVSNMNRISIVNEGKCIPTPSFRTQVCTWDDELSQYIGDAVSFTRSSKFQYSSNTITLNFRQYATSGSRSLKVKYSVVDHWMWGDDIRASQWVYGENPDYARQIKLYLGSGETFKNYRIKVENYTPASIKVFGEGYCY
;
A
#
# COMPACT_ATOMS: atom_id res chain seq x y z
N MET A 1 -73.14 -46.37 41.16
CA MET A 1 -74.04 -45.20 41.16
C MET A 1 -73.44 -44.09 40.30
N LYS A 2 -74.25 -43.58 39.34
CA LYS A 2 -74.12 -42.37 38.48
C LYS A 2 -72.95 -42.33 37.48
N LYS A 3 -73.21 -42.70 36.21
CA LYS A 3 -73.59 -41.85 35.02
C LYS A 3 -72.32 -41.34 34.29
N LEU A 4 -71.91 -41.85 33.12
CA LEU A 4 -72.49 -41.80 31.76
C LEU A 4 -72.53 -40.38 31.15
N ILE A 5 -72.23 -40.31 29.84
CA ILE A 5 -72.42 -39.24 28.82
C ILE A 5 -71.06 -38.76 28.24
N VAL A 6 -70.80 -38.59 26.94
CA VAL A 6 -71.22 -39.18 25.64
C VAL A 6 -70.63 -38.23 24.57
N LYS A 7 -70.00 -38.82 23.52
CA LYS A 7 -69.85 -38.40 22.10
C LYS A 7 -69.43 -36.95 21.75
N SER A 8 -68.48 -36.87 20.80
CA SER A 8 -68.81 -36.32 19.48
C SER A 8 -67.89 -36.85 18.37
N THR A 9 -68.48 -36.97 17.19
CA THR A 9 -68.10 -37.77 16.02
C THR A 9 -67.94 -36.83 14.81
N MET A 10 -66.97 -37.09 13.91
CA MET A 10 -66.93 -36.78 12.45
C MET A 10 -65.45 -36.70 12.04
N MET A 11 -64.80 -37.59 11.28
CA MET A 11 -65.11 -38.36 10.05
C MET A 11 -65.24 -37.51 8.78
N LEU A 12 -64.22 -37.64 7.89
CA LEU A 12 -64.18 -37.60 6.40
C LEU A 12 -62.69 -37.40 6.02
N LEU A 13 -61.88 -38.34 5.49
CA LEU A 13 -62.02 -39.45 4.52
C LEU A 13 -62.40 -39.01 3.11
N PHE A 14 -61.43 -38.97 2.17
CA PHE A 14 -61.45 -39.54 0.81
C PHE A 14 -60.18 -39.06 0.04
N SER A 15 -59.23 -39.96 -0.28
CA SER A 15 -59.07 -40.70 -1.58
C SER A 15 -58.36 -39.83 -2.65
N CYS A 16 -57.37 -40.23 -3.43
CA CYS A 16 -57.03 -41.49 -4.11
C CYS A 16 -55.52 -41.48 -4.44
N LEU A 17 -54.79 -42.57 -4.24
CA LEU A 17 -54.30 -43.51 -5.28
C LEU A 17 -53.57 -42.81 -6.46
N LEU A 18 -52.24 -42.85 -6.45
CA LEU A 18 -51.37 -43.84 -7.14
C LEU A 18 -51.08 -43.46 -8.59
N CYS A 19 -49.83 -43.09 -8.88
CA CYS A 19 -49.14 -43.50 -10.09
C CYS A 19 -47.62 -43.35 -9.94
N LEU A 20 -46.93 -44.42 -10.34
CA LEU A 20 -45.50 -44.63 -10.35
C LEU A 20 -44.75 -43.55 -11.15
N GLY A 21 -43.62 -43.13 -10.59
CA GLY A 21 -42.59 -42.39 -11.31
C GLY A 21 -41.31 -42.47 -10.49
N ILE A 22 -40.49 -43.47 -10.81
CA ILE A 22 -39.09 -43.54 -10.37
C ILE A 22 -38.42 -42.24 -10.86
N GLN A 23 -38.29 -41.25 -9.99
CA GLN A 23 -37.28 -40.23 -10.19
C GLN A 23 -35.99 -40.85 -9.71
N LEU A 24 -35.20 -41.32 -10.68
CA LEU A 24 -33.75 -41.42 -10.56
C LEU A 24 -33.28 -40.20 -9.76
N PRO A 25 -32.36 -40.32 -8.78
CA PRO A 25 -31.70 -39.14 -8.25
C PRO A 25 -31.19 -38.41 -9.47
N ASN A 26 -31.69 -37.18 -9.68
CA ASN A 26 -31.13 -36.28 -10.68
C ASN A 26 -29.63 -36.39 -10.47
N THR A 27 -28.94 -36.88 -11.50
CA THR A 27 -27.53 -36.70 -11.65
C THR A 27 -27.33 -35.20 -11.50
N VAL A 28 -26.98 -34.77 -10.29
CA VAL A 28 -26.32 -33.50 -10.06
C VAL A 28 -25.13 -33.61 -10.98
N LYS A 29 -25.23 -32.94 -12.13
CA LYS A 29 -24.12 -32.80 -13.05
C LYS A 29 -22.98 -32.27 -12.20
N ALA A 30 -21.98 -33.12 -11.97
CA ALA A 30 -20.76 -32.72 -11.32
C ALA A 30 -20.28 -31.44 -12.01
N ASN A 31 -20.08 -30.40 -11.20
CA ASN A 31 -19.51 -29.10 -11.52
C ASN A 31 -18.75 -29.05 -12.86
N GLU A 32 -19.39 -28.57 -13.93
CA GLU A 32 -18.65 -27.77 -14.88
C GLU A 32 -18.26 -26.51 -14.10
N VAL A 33 -17.05 -26.50 -13.55
CA VAL A 33 -16.47 -25.30 -12.96
C VAL A 33 -16.52 -24.23 -14.04
N ASN A 34 -17.36 -23.21 -13.87
CA ASN A 34 -17.43 -22.09 -14.81
C ASN A 34 -16.01 -21.49 -14.88
N LYS A 35 -15.33 -21.65 -16.03
CA LYS A 35 -13.95 -21.19 -16.23
C LYS A 35 -13.76 -19.71 -15.91
N TYR A 36 -14.77 -18.88 -16.19
CA TYR A 36 -14.74 -17.45 -15.89
C TYR A 36 -14.77 -17.20 -14.38
N GLN A 37 -15.66 -17.91 -13.68
CA GLN A 37 -15.74 -17.86 -12.23
C GLN A 37 -14.46 -18.37 -11.56
N SER A 38 -13.83 -19.42 -12.11
CA SER A 38 -12.56 -19.93 -11.61
C SER A 38 -11.45 -18.86 -11.67
N VAL A 39 -11.32 -18.15 -12.79
CA VAL A 39 -10.33 -17.06 -12.93
C VAL A 39 -10.66 -15.88 -12.02
N MET A 40 -11.95 -15.53 -11.88
CA MET A 40 -12.38 -14.47 -10.96
C MET A 40 -12.04 -14.80 -9.51
N VAL A 41 -12.33 -16.02 -9.05
CA VAL A 41 -12.00 -16.50 -7.70
C VAL A 41 -10.49 -16.53 -7.50
N GLN A 42 -9.72 -17.03 -8.47
CA GLN A 42 -8.27 -17.03 -8.40
C GLN A 42 -7.70 -15.61 -8.25
N TYR A 43 -8.24 -14.64 -9.00
CA TYR A 43 -7.85 -13.24 -8.90
C TYR A 43 -8.17 -12.62 -7.53
N LEU A 44 -9.37 -12.84 -7.00
CA LEU A 44 -9.77 -12.28 -5.69
C LEU A 44 -8.97 -12.92 -4.54
N GLU A 45 -8.71 -14.23 -4.61
CA GLU A 45 -7.82 -14.90 -3.65
C GLU A 45 -6.38 -14.41 -3.77
N ALA A 46 -5.87 -14.19 -4.98
CA ALA A 46 -4.54 -13.62 -5.17
C ALA A 46 -4.45 -12.21 -4.57
N PHE A 47 -5.46 -11.35 -4.77
CA PHE A 47 -5.56 -10.03 -4.14
C PHE A 47 -5.63 -10.09 -2.61
N LYS A 48 -6.45 -10.98 -2.06
CA LYS A 48 -6.58 -11.18 -0.60
C LYS A 48 -5.26 -11.65 0.03
N ASN A 49 -4.53 -12.52 -0.68
CA ASN A 49 -3.27 -13.09 -0.22
C ASN A 49 -2.03 -12.29 -0.63
N TYR A 50 -2.18 -11.20 -1.40
CA TYR A 50 -1.09 -10.43 -2.01
C TYR A 50 -0.12 -11.28 -2.85
N ASP A 51 -0.66 -12.25 -3.58
CA ASP A 51 0.09 -12.99 -4.60
C ASP A 51 0.19 -12.14 -5.89
N ILE A 52 1.10 -11.17 -5.87
CA ILE A 52 1.28 -10.18 -6.95
C ILE A 52 1.61 -10.86 -8.28
N ASP A 53 2.43 -11.91 -8.27
CA ASP A 53 2.83 -12.60 -9.49
C ASP A 53 1.60 -13.22 -10.17
N THR A 54 0.74 -13.92 -9.41
CA THR A 54 -0.53 -14.43 -9.94
C THR A 54 -1.43 -13.30 -10.45
N ILE A 55 -1.57 -12.19 -9.69
CA ILE A 55 -2.40 -11.04 -10.11
C ILE A 55 -1.98 -10.54 -11.49
N VAL A 56 -0.69 -10.26 -11.69
CA VAL A 56 -0.19 -9.69 -12.94
C VAL A 56 -0.20 -10.69 -14.10
N ASP A 57 -0.24 -12.00 -13.82
CA ASP A 57 -0.36 -13.06 -14.82
C ASP A 57 -1.78 -13.28 -15.32
N ILE A 58 -2.79 -13.03 -14.48
CA ILE A 58 -4.20 -13.30 -14.81
C ILE A 58 -5.06 -12.04 -14.91
N SER A 59 -4.47 -10.84 -14.89
CA SER A 59 -5.20 -9.59 -15.05
C SER A 59 -4.47 -8.53 -15.86
N LYS A 60 -5.23 -7.57 -16.41
CA LYS A 60 -4.71 -6.34 -17.02
C LYS A 60 -5.35 -5.12 -16.37
N ASP A 61 -4.53 -4.11 -16.10
CA ASP A 61 -4.96 -2.81 -15.61
C ASP A 61 -4.56 -1.73 -16.61
N SER A 62 -5.50 -0.85 -16.98
CA SER A 62 -5.25 0.19 -18.00
C SER A 62 -4.26 1.27 -17.54
N ARG A 63 -3.95 1.33 -16.24
CA ARG A 63 -2.99 2.28 -15.67
C ARG A 63 -1.53 1.87 -15.88
N ALA A 64 -1.27 0.62 -16.28
CA ALA A 64 0.06 0.10 -16.53
C ALA A 64 0.15 -0.49 -17.94
N VAL A 65 1.17 -0.09 -18.70
CA VAL A 65 1.35 -0.54 -20.10
C VAL A 65 2.03 -1.91 -20.13
N THR A 66 2.95 -2.16 -19.20
CA THR A 66 3.70 -3.42 -19.11
C THR A 66 3.39 -4.22 -17.85
N LYS A 67 3.67 -5.53 -17.88
CA LYS A 67 3.55 -6.42 -16.71
C LYS A 67 4.43 -5.94 -15.55
N GLU A 68 5.63 -5.43 -15.85
CA GLU A 68 6.58 -4.95 -14.84
C GLU A 68 6.11 -3.64 -14.20
N GLU A 69 5.58 -2.70 -15.00
CA GLU A 69 4.92 -1.50 -14.46
C GLU A 69 3.75 -1.85 -13.56
N TYR A 70 2.92 -2.82 -13.96
CA TYR A 70 1.79 -3.26 -13.15
C TYR A 70 2.24 -3.90 -11.84
N LYS A 71 3.29 -4.75 -11.89
CA LYS A 71 3.91 -5.34 -10.71
C LYS A 71 4.45 -4.28 -9.76
N ASN A 72 5.17 -3.27 -10.27
CA ASN A 72 5.70 -2.18 -9.46
C ASN A 72 4.59 -1.35 -8.81
N MET A 73 3.53 -1.03 -9.55
CA MET A 73 2.35 -0.34 -9.01
C MET A 73 1.70 -1.13 -7.86
N LEU A 74 1.54 -2.45 -7.99
CA LEU A 74 0.98 -3.27 -6.91
C LEU A 74 1.91 -3.36 -5.69
N MET A 75 3.24 -3.32 -5.91
CA MET A 75 4.23 -3.32 -4.83
C MET A 75 4.16 -2.06 -3.97
N GLU A 76 3.75 -0.90 -4.51
CA GLU A 76 3.52 0.33 -3.73
C GLU A 76 2.44 0.15 -2.65
N PHE A 77 1.43 -0.68 -2.91
CA PHE A 77 0.31 -0.93 -2.00
C PHE A 77 0.51 -2.16 -1.10
N LYS A 78 1.62 -2.90 -1.27
CA LYS A 78 1.84 -4.21 -0.62
C LYS A 78 1.69 -4.17 0.89
N TYR A 79 2.10 -3.08 1.54
CA TYR A 79 1.98 -2.93 2.99
C TYR A 79 1.05 -1.80 3.43
N ASP A 80 0.20 -1.29 2.53
CA ASP A 80 -0.89 -0.39 2.92
C ASP A 80 -2.10 -1.22 3.40
N PRO A 81 -2.40 -1.28 4.71
CA PRO A 81 -3.54 -2.03 5.22
C PRO A 81 -4.88 -1.48 4.70
N ASN A 82 -4.94 -0.23 4.24
CA ASN A 82 -6.15 0.35 3.65
C ASN A 82 -6.46 -0.23 2.25
N GLN A 83 -5.47 -0.82 1.57
CA GLN A 83 -5.64 -1.48 0.27
C GLN A 83 -5.73 -3.00 0.39
N LYS A 84 -5.67 -3.56 1.61
CA LYS A 84 -5.73 -5.02 1.83
C LYS A 84 -7.16 -5.52 1.82
N LEU A 85 -7.48 -6.39 0.85
CA LEU A 85 -8.74 -7.09 0.81
C LEU A 85 -8.83 -8.08 1.99
N LYS A 86 -9.88 -7.94 2.80
CA LYS A 86 -10.19 -8.81 3.93
C LYS A 86 -11.09 -9.96 3.52
N SER A 87 -12.18 -9.63 2.82
CA SER A 87 -13.18 -10.59 2.37
C SER A 87 -13.82 -10.11 1.07
N TYR A 88 -14.46 -11.03 0.36
CA TYR A 88 -15.23 -10.73 -0.84
C TYR A 88 -16.43 -11.68 -0.96
N GLU A 89 -17.44 -11.24 -1.69
CA GLU A 89 -18.62 -12.01 -2.03
C GLU A 89 -18.98 -11.74 -3.49
N ILE A 90 -19.00 -12.76 -4.35
CA ILE A 90 -19.54 -12.65 -5.71
C ILE A 90 -21.06 -12.68 -5.59
N THR A 91 -21.72 -11.56 -5.85
CA THR A 91 -23.17 -11.40 -5.66
C THR A 91 -23.96 -11.73 -6.91
N GLY A 92 -23.29 -11.81 -8.06
CA GLY A 92 -23.90 -12.21 -9.33
C GLY A 92 -22.94 -12.09 -10.50
N SER A 93 -23.41 -12.52 -11.66
CA SER A 93 -22.68 -12.38 -12.91
C SER A 93 -23.62 -12.26 -14.10
N ARG A 94 -23.11 -11.67 -15.19
CA ARG A 94 -23.82 -11.57 -16.48
C ARG A 94 -22.87 -11.89 -17.63
N LYS A 95 -23.32 -12.76 -18.54
CA LYS A 95 -22.57 -13.11 -19.75
C LYS A 95 -22.52 -11.93 -20.72
N ILE A 96 -21.40 -11.81 -21.42
CA ILE A 96 -21.19 -10.94 -22.57
C ILE A 96 -20.54 -11.76 -23.69
N ASP A 97 -20.52 -11.25 -24.92
CA ASP A 97 -20.14 -12.03 -26.11
C ASP A 97 -18.81 -12.79 -25.97
N ASN A 98 -17.79 -12.18 -25.36
CA ASN A 98 -16.46 -12.79 -25.16
C ASN A 98 -16.04 -12.85 -23.69
N GLY A 99 -17.00 -12.96 -22.76
CA GLY A 99 -16.67 -12.92 -21.35
C GLY A 99 -17.85 -12.96 -20.39
N GLU A 100 -17.55 -12.62 -19.15
CA GLU A 100 -18.54 -12.52 -18.09
C GLU A 100 -18.17 -11.35 -17.18
N ILE A 101 -19.17 -10.56 -16.79
CA ILE A 101 -19.02 -9.47 -15.84
C ILE A 101 -19.53 -9.94 -14.49
N PHE A 102 -18.67 -9.86 -13.47
CA PHE A 102 -18.96 -10.28 -12.11
C PHE A 102 -19.21 -9.05 -11.24
N SER A 103 -20.33 -9.08 -10.52
CA SER A 103 -20.62 -8.13 -9.44
C SER A 103 -20.06 -8.71 -8.14
N VAL A 104 -19.21 -7.95 -7.45
CA VAL A 104 -18.47 -8.42 -6.27
C VAL A 104 -18.56 -7.36 -5.19
N LYS A 105 -19.00 -7.77 -4.00
CA LYS A 105 -18.91 -6.96 -2.79
C LYS A 105 -17.57 -7.24 -2.13
N THR A 106 -16.74 -6.21 -1.94
CA THR A 106 -15.41 -6.30 -1.34
C THR A 106 -15.39 -5.63 0.02
N GLU A 107 -14.70 -6.23 0.99
CA GLU A 107 -14.44 -5.66 2.31
C GLU A 107 -12.93 -5.56 2.51
N PHE A 108 -12.45 -4.38 2.88
CA PHE A 108 -11.03 -4.11 3.16
C PHE A 108 -10.76 -4.16 4.67
N LEU A 109 -9.48 -4.32 5.07
CA LEU A 109 -9.12 -4.37 6.49
C LEU A 109 -9.51 -3.11 7.26
N ASN A 110 -9.53 -1.94 6.61
CA ASN A 110 -9.96 -0.68 7.20
C ASN A 110 -11.49 -0.57 7.37
N GLY A 111 -12.23 -1.64 7.04
CA GLY A 111 -13.69 -1.70 7.13
C GLY A 111 -14.42 -1.05 5.95
N ALA A 112 -13.69 -0.57 4.93
CA ALA A 112 -14.32 -0.08 3.71
C ALA A 112 -15.02 -1.22 2.97
N ILE A 113 -16.22 -0.94 2.46
CA ILE A 113 -17.04 -1.90 1.71
C ILE A 113 -17.46 -1.25 0.41
N TYR A 114 -17.09 -1.89 -0.71
CA TYR A 114 -17.41 -1.42 -2.05
C TYR A 114 -18.16 -2.49 -2.83
N ASN A 115 -19.10 -2.05 -3.67
CA ASN A 115 -19.62 -2.90 -4.72
C ASN A 115 -18.82 -2.60 -5.99
N MET A 116 -18.22 -3.65 -6.54
CA MET A 116 -17.29 -3.59 -7.67
C MET A 116 -17.83 -4.44 -8.82
N GLU A 117 -17.49 -4.06 -10.05
CA GLU A 117 -17.63 -4.92 -11.22
C GLU A 117 -16.25 -5.27 -11.79
N PHE A 118 -16.13 -6.51 -12.25
CA PHE A 118 -14.93 -7.04 -12.89
C PHE A 118 -15.32 -7.77 -14.17
N THR A 119 -14.57 -7.58 -15.24
CA THR A 119 -14.77 -8.33 -16.49
C THR A 119 -13.74 -9.45 -16.59
N VAL A 120 -14.21 -10.69 -16.81
CA VAL A 120 -13.34 -11.82 -17.18
C VAL A 120 -13.58 -12.14 -18.65
N SER A 121 -12.54 -11.98 -19.48
CA SER A 121 -12.64 -12.15 -20.93
C SER A 121 -11.33 -12.66 -21.53
N TYR A 122 -11.38 -13.16 -22.77
CA TYR A 122 -10.16 -13.50 -23.49
C TYR A 122 -9.43 -12.24 -23.96
N ILE A 123 -8.17 -12.11 -23.55
CA ILE A 123 -7.23 -11.09 -24.00
C ILE A 123 -5.95 -11.81 -24.43
N ASP A 124 -5.51 -11.62 -25.67
CA ASP A 124 -4.34 -12.30 -26.24
C ASP A 124 -4.41 -13.83 -26.07
N ASN A 125 -5.60 -14.41 -26.34
CA ASN A 125 -5.94 -15.83 -26.16
C ASN A 125 -5.83 -16.38 -24.73
N LYS A 126 -5.67 -15.52 -23.72
CA LYS A 126 -5.68 -15.89 -22.30
C LYS A 126 -6.91 -15.33 -21.61
N LEU A 127 -7.50 -16.12 -20.72
CA LEU A 127 -8.63 -15.67 -19.92
C LEU A 127 -8.10 -14.79 -18.77
N MET A 128 -8.50 -13.52 -18.74
CA MET A 128 -7.95 -12.53 -17.80
C MET A 128 -9.03 -11.66 -17.19
N VAL A 129 -8.75 -11.14 -16.00
CA VAL A 129 -9.57 -10.12 -15.33
C VAL A 129 -9.17 -8.72 -15.81
N SER A 130 -10.15 -7.87 -16.09
CA SER A 130 -9.97 -6.49 -16.56
C SER A 130 -11.15 -5.61 -16.11
N ASN A 131 -11.10 -4.30 -16.43
CA ASN A 131 -12.20 -3.35 -16.21
C ASN A 131 -12.76 -3.36 -14.78
N MET A 132 -11.87 -3.18 -13.79
CA MET A 132 -12.21 -3.18 -12.36
C MET A 132 -12.84 -1.85 -11.98
N ASN A 133 -14.15 -1.81 -11.81
CA ASN A 133 -14.89 -0.57 -11.59
C ASN A 133 -15.58 -0.56 -10.23
N ARG A 134 -15.40 0.53 -9.47
CA ARG A 134 -16.19 0.77 -8.27
C ARG A 134 -17.56 1.32 -8.67
N ILE A 135 -18.61 0.56 -8.42
CA ILE A 135 -19.99 0.94 -8.76
C ILE A 135 -20.61 1.77 -7.64
N SER A 136 -20.37 1.40 -6.39
CA SER A 136 -20.86 2.16 -5.24
C SER A 136 -20.03 1.95 -3.98
N ILE A 137 -20.11 2.92 -3.08
CA ILE A 137 -19.50 2.88 -1.75
C ILE A 137 -20.61 2.56 -0.74
N VAL A 138 -20.49 1.41 -0.06
CA VAL A 138 -21.41 1.01 1.01
C VAL A 138 -20.90 1.51 2.37
N ASN A 139 -19.58 1.49 2.56
CA ASN A 139 -18.89 2.04 3.72
C ASN A 139 -17.51 2.55 3.28
N GLU A 140 -17.12 3.76 3.68
CA GLU A 140 -15.77 4.29 3.42
C GLU A 140 -14.70 3.68 4.34
N GLY A 141 -15.12 3.03 5.43
CA GLY A 141 -14.21 2.49 6.44
C GLY A 141 -13.60 3.58 7.31
N LYS A 142 -12.60 3.20 8.11
CA LYS A 142 -11.79 4.11 8.91
C LYS A 142 -10.33 3.92 8.54
N CYS A 143 -9.70 4.98 8.05
CA CYS A 143 -8.29 4.96 7.69
C CYS A 143 -7.45 4.34 8.82
N ILE A 144 -6.76 3.23 8.52
CA ILE A 144 -5.76 2.64 9.40
C ILE A 144 -4.48 3.42 9.14
N PRO A 145 -3.84 4.02 10.16
CA PRO A 145 -2.56 4.70 9.98
C PRO A 145 -1.54 3.75 9.36
N THR A 146 -1.15 4.04 8.11
CA THR A 146 -0.13 3.28 7.40
C THR A 146 1.24 3.82 7.80
N PRO A 147 2.19 2.99 8.26
CA PRO A 147 3.58 3.41 8.38
C PRO A 147 4.05 3.78 6.97
N SER A 148 4.41 5.03 6.75
CA SER A 148 4.99 5.42 5.47
C SER A 148 6.28 4.62 5.23
N PHE A 149 6.46 4.09 4.02
CA PHE A 149 7.68 3.41 3.62
C PHE A 149 8.81 4.40 3.61
N ARG A 150 9.55 4.38 4.72
CA ARG A 150 10.78 5.12 4.91
C ARG A 150 11.73 4.83 3.74
N THR A 151 11.76 5.72 2.75
CA THR A 151 12.62 5.57 1.57
C THR A 151 13.91 6.30 1.86
N GLN A 152 15.04 5.60 1.82
CA GLN A 152 16.35 6.24 1.88
C GLN A 152 16.60 6.98 0.57
N VAL A 153 16.79 8.29 0.63
CA VAL A 153 16.92 9.14 -0.55
C VAL A 153 18.33 9.68 -0.74
N CYS A 154 19.14 9.76 0.31
CA CYS A 154 20.53 10.20 0.24
C CYS A 154 21.38 9.70 1.41
N THR A 155 22.69 9.78 1.25
CA THR A 155 23.69 9.49 2.28
C THR A 155 24.85 10.49 2.22
N TRP A 156 25.58 10.60 3.32
CA TRP A 156 26.86 11.32 3.41
C TRP A 156 27.76 10.62 4.42
N ASP A 157 29.07 10.69 4.21
CA ASP A 157 30.09 10.17 5.12
C ASP A 157 31.40 10.91 4.84
N ASP A 158 31.77 11.83 5.72
CA ASP A 158 32.94 12.69 5.56
C ASP A 158 33.55 13.09 6.90
N GLU A 159 34.81 13.51 6.85
CA GLU A 159 35.45 14.22 7.95
C GLU A 159 35.54 15.70 7.61
N LEU A 160 35.05 16.55 8.50
CA LEU A 160 35.05 17.99 8.35
C LEU A 160 36.13 18.59 9.26
N SER A 161 36.94 19.46 8.70
CA SER A 161 37.97 20.20 9.45
C SER A 161 37.34 21.14 10.49
N GLN A 162 38.11 21.45 11.53
CA GLN A 162 37.74 22.45 12.52
C GLN A 162 37.44 23.81 11.90
N TYR A 163 36.46 24.51 12.49
CA TYR A 163 36.15 25.90 12.18
C TYR A 163 37.24 26.82 12.75
N ILE A 164 37.91 27.57 11.87
CA ILE A 164 38.97 28.54 12.22
C ILE A 164 38.64 29.87 11.54
N GLY A 165 38.47 30.94 12.33
CA GLY A 165 38.10 32.25 11.79
C GLY A 165 36.76 32.16 11.05
N ASP A 166 36.74 32.55 9.77
CA ASP A 166 35.54 32.50 8.92
C ASP A 166 35.47 31.27 8.00
N ALA A 167 36.43 30.35 8.08
CA ALA A 167 36.50 29.18 7.20
C ALA A 167 35.64 28.01 7.72
N VAL A 168 34.41 27.89 7.20
CA VAL A 168 33.49 26.79 7.52
C VAL A 168 33.77 25.58 6.63
N SER A 169 34.09 24.44 7.23
CA SER A 169 34.21 23.17 6.54
C SER A 169 32.83 22.55 6.31
N PHE A 170 32.58 21.99 5.12
CA PHE A 170 31.29 21.40 4.79
C PHE A 170 31.38 20.24 3.80
N THR A 171 30.37 19.39 3.82
CA THR A 171 30.13 18.35 2.80
C THR A 171 28.70 18.45 2.26
N ARG A 172 28.43 17.71 1.18
CA ARG A 172 27.09 17.51 0.62
C ARG A 172 26.81 16.02 0.40
N SER A 173 25.57 15.60 0.67
CA SER A 173 25.09 14.27 0.30
C SER A 173 25.02 14.07 -1.21
N SER A 174 24.75 12.83 -1.64
CA SER A 174 24.22 12.55 -2.98
C SER A 174 22.97 13.40 -3.30
N LYS A 175 22.76 13.71 -4.58
CA LYS A 175 21.54 14.40 -5.04
C LYS A 175 20.33 13.51 -4.83
N PHE A 176 19.20 14.10 -4.48
CA PHE A 176 17.95 13.37 -4.29
C PHE A 176 16.71 14.18 -4.73
N GLN A 177 15.65 13.45 -5.06
CA GLN A 177 14.35 13.98 -5.44
C GLN A 177 13.26 13.09 -4.85
N TYR A 178 12.22 13.70 -4.28
CA TYR A 178 11.12 12.97 -3.66
C TYR A 178 9.86 13.85 -3.51
N SER A 179 8.69 13.24 -3.68
CA SER A 179 7.37 13.90 -3.57
C SER A 179 6.92 14.03 -2.12
N SER A 180 7.74 14.65 -1.27
CA SER A 180 7.43 14.98 0.12
C SER A 180 7.98 16.36 0.44
N ASN A 181 7.43 17.03 1.45
CA ASN A 181 7.92 18.32 1.92
C ASN A 181 8.78 18.22 3.19
N THR A 182 8.95 17.01 3.71
CA THR A 182 9.70 16.72 4.93
C THR A 182 10.73 15.63 4.67
N ILE A 183 11.95 15.80 5.20
CA ILE A 183 12.97 14.75 5.24
C ILE A 183 13.42 14.53 6.67
N THR A 184 13.55 13.27 7.07
CA THR A 184 14.12 12.86 8.36
C THR A 184 15.56 12.43 8.15
N LEU A 185 16.48 13.05 8.88
CA LEU A 185 17.90 12.72 8.84
C LEU A 185 18.26 11.85 10.03
N ASN A 186 18.67 10.61 9.75
CA ASN A 186 19.50 9.83 10.66
C ASN A 186 20.91 10.37 10.52
N PHE A 187 21.48 10.90 11.60
CA PHE A 187 22.84 11.43 11.54
C PHE A 187 23.69 10.86 12.67
N ARG A 188 24.99 10.90 12.47
CA ARG A 188 26.02 10.78 13.48
C ARG A 188 26.99 11.93 13.34
N GLN A 189 27.47 12.41 14.48
CA GLN A 189 28.53 13.40 14.54
C GLN A 189 29.35 13.20 15.81
N TYR A 190 30.67 13.23 15.73
CA TYR A 190 31.54 13.16 16.90
C TYR A 190 32.88 13.82 16.60
N ALA A 191 33.55 14.32 17.63
CA ALA A 191 34.84 14.97 17.48
C ALA A 191 35.90 13.93 17.11
N THR A 192 36.71 14.21 16.09
CA THR A 192 37.96 13.47 15.83
C THR A 192 39.16 14.15 16.48
N SER A 193 39.02 15.43 16.84
CA SER A 193 40.00 16.19 17.62
C SER A 193 39.33 17.37 18.35
N GLY A 194 39.98 17.89 19.39
CA GLY A 194 39.56 19.14 20.04
C GLY A 194 38.27 19.03 20.86
N SER A 195 37.41 20.05 20.74
CA SER A 195 36.19 20.20 21.57
C SER A 195 35.12 19.16 21.25
N ARG A 196 34.46 18.64 22.29
CA ARG A 196 33.26 17.77 22.17
C ARG A 196 31.94 18.55 22.14
N SER A 197 32.00 19.88 22.35
CA SER A 197 30.84 20.76 22.26
C SER A 197 30.55 21.11 20.80
N LEU A 198 30.11 20.11 20.04
CA LEU A 198 29.91 20.24 18.60
C LEU A 198 28.77 21.20 18.27
N LYS A 199 28.94 21.96 17.20
CA LYS A 199 27.94 22.85 16.58
C LYS A 199 27.94 22.61 15.07
N VAL A 200 26.91 21.92 14.59
CA VAL A 200 26.79 21.49 13.18
C VAL A 200 25.47 21.98 12.61
N LYS A 201 25.48 22.48 11.36
CA LYS A 201 24.27 22.88 10.65
C LYS A 201 23.96 21.89 9.55
N TYR A 202 22.76 21.34 9.56
CA TYR A 202 22.23 20.49 8.49
C TYR A 202 21.22 21.31 7.69
N SER A 203 21.39 21.35 6.36
CA SER A 203 20.53 22.15 5.48
C SER A 203 20.10 21.37 4.25
N VAL A 204 18.87 21.56 3.79
CA VAL A 204 18.47 21.19 2.42
C VAL A 204 18.84 22.33 1.50
N VAL A 205 19.60 22.03 0.46
CA VAL A 205 20.07 23.04 -0.49
C VAL A 205 19.70 22.69 -1.92
N ASP A 206 19.31 23.72 -2.65
CA ASP A 206 19.35 23.72 -4.11
C ASP A 206 20.78 24.11 -4.52
N HIS A 207 21.54 23.14 -5.04
CA HIS A 207 22.93 23.34 -5.40
C HIS A 207 23.04 23.65 -6.89
N TRP A 208 23.48 24.87 -7.20
CA TRP A 208 23.53 25.40 -8.56
C TRP A 208 24.87 26.09 -8.83
N MET A 209 25.05 26.55 -10.07
CA MET A 209 26.35 27.02 -10.57
C MET A 209 26.96 28.17 -9.75
N TRP A 210 26.11 28.99 -9.13
CA TRP A 210 26.53 30.20 -8.41
C TRP A 210 26.51 30.05 -6.89
N GLY A 211 26.05 28.92 -6.35
CA GLY A 211 26.00 28.71 -4.90
C GLY A 211 25.02 27.64 -4.43
N ASP A 212 24.66 27.75 -3.15
CA ASP A 212 23.65 26.93 -2.50
C ASP A 212 22.51 27.83 -2.01
N ASP A 213 21.28 27.57 -2.47
CA ASP A 213 20.10 28.21 -1.90
C ASP A 213 19.56 27.33 -0.77
N ILE A 214 19.58 27.83 0.47
CA ILE A 214 19.10 27.10 1.64
C ILE A 214 17.57 27.12 1.65
N ARG A 215 16.96 25.94 1.54
CA ARG A 215 15.50 25.78 1.60
C ARG A 215 14.99 25.49 3.00
N ALA A 216 15.74 24.70 3.76
CA ALA A 216 15.44 24.36 5.15
C ALA A 216 16.75 24.13 5.90
N SER A 217 16.81 24.45 7.19
CA SER A 217 18.00 24.14 7.98
C SER A 217 17.71 23.96 9.46
N GLN A 218 18.58 23.20 10.13
CA GLN A 218 18.54 23.00 11.57
C GLN A 218 19.95 22.93 12.15
N TRP A 219 20.13 23.59 13.30
CA TRP A 219 21.35 23.48 14.10
C TRP A 219 21.27 22.26 15.03
N VAL A 220 22.38 21.54 15.13
CA VAL A 220 22.56 20.39 15.99
C VAL A 220 23.77 20.59 16.88
N TYR A 221 23.60 20.31 18.16
CA TYR A 221 24.62 20.48 19.18
C TYR A 221 24.99 19.17 19.86
N GLY A 222 26.26 19.07 20.25
CA GLY A 222 26.83 17.94 20.98
C GLY A 222 27.16 16.72 20.11
N GLU A 223 27.75 15.70 20.73
CA GLU A 223 28.07 14.44 20.06
C GLU A 223 26.82 13.56 19.86
N ASN A 224 26.88 12.70 18.85
CA ASN A 224 25.91 11.66 18.53
C ASN A 224 26.63 10.46 17.88
N PRO A 225 27.43 9.69 18.64
CA PRO A 225 28.23 8.59 18.10
C PRO A 225 27.44 7.31 17.83
N ASP A 226 26.21 7.17 18.33
CA ASP A 226 25.50 5.87 18.40
C ASP A 226 24.18 5.79 17.58
N TYR A 227 23.89 6.73 16.69
CA TYR A 227 22.63 6.83 15.89
C TYR A 227 21.34 7.17 16.66
N ALA A 228 21.41 7.52 17.95
CA ALA A 228 20.20 7.67 18.76
C ALA A 228 19.33 8.88 18.38
N ARG A 229 19.88 9.87 17.66
CA ARG A 229 19.19 11.13 17.35
C ARG A 229 18.84 11.26 15.87
N GLN A 230 17.65 11.80 15.64
CA GLN A 230 17.16 12.19 14.33
C GLN A 230 16.80 13.67 14.34
N ILE A 231 16.88 14.30 13.17
CA ILE A 231 16.33 15.63 12.93
C ILE A 231 15.39 15.61 11.73
N LYS A 232 14.50 16.61 11.65
CA LYS A 232 13.56 16.76 10.53
C LYS A 232 13.74 18.13 9.91
N LEU A 233 13.85 18.17 8.58
CA LEU A 233 13.90 19.41 7.80
C LEU A 233 12.63 19.53 6.97
N TYR A 234 12.00 20.71 6.99
CA TYR A 234 10.72 20.99 6.34
C TYR A 234 10.89 22.11 5.32
N LEU A 235 10.48 21.88 4.06
CA LEU A 235 10.58 22.85 2.96
C LEU A 235 9.47 23.91 3.04
N GLY A 236 8.24 23.49 3.32
CA GLY A 236 7.06 24.35 3.21
C GLY A 236 5.83 23.55 2.75
N SER A 237 4.63 24.08 2.97
CA SER A 237 3.41 23.43 2.46
C SER A 237 3.35 23.57 0.93
N GLY A 238 3.16 22.45 0.22
CA GLY A 238 3.07 22.42 -1.25
C GLY A 238 4.42 22.36 -2.00
N GLU A 239 5.54 22.33 -1.28
CA GLU A 239 6.87 22.16 -1.87
C GLU A 239 7.31 20.70 -1.87
N THR A 240 8.14 20.30 -2.84
CA THR A 240 8.72 18.96 -2.94
C THR A 240 10.21 19.03 -3.19
N PHE A 241 10.96 18.00 -2.80
CA PHE A 241 12.39 17.92 -3.10
C PHE A 241 12.61 17.73 -4.62
N LYS A 242 13.38 18.62 -5.25
CA LYS A 242 13.67 18.60 -6.70
C LYS A 242 15.17 18.71 -6.95
N ASN A 243 15.86 17.56 -6.97
CA ASN A 243 17.32 17.47 -7.16
C ASN A 243 18.16 18.21 -6.09
N TYR A 244 17.70 18.18 -4.85
CA TYR A 244 18.37 18.81 -3.72
C TYR A 244 19.48 17.93 -3.13
N ARG A 245 20.27 18.53 -2.22
CA ARG A 245 21.27 17.84 -1.41
C ARG A 245 21.12 18.22 0.06
N ILE A 246 21.60 17.37 0.95
CA ILE A 246 21.86 17.73 2.34
C ILE A 246 23.24 18.34 2.41
N LYS A 247 23.35 19.59 2.88
CA LYS A 247 24.62 20.25 3.22
C LYS A 247 24.83 20.12 4.72
N VAL A 248 26.04 19.71 5.11
CA VAL A 248 26.45 19.59 6.52
C VAL A 248 27.65 20.50 6.74
N GLU A 249 27.53 21.43 7.69
CA GLU A 249 28.54 22.46 7.95
C GLU A 249 29.04 22.39 9.40
N ASN A 250 30.35 22.40 9.60
CA ASN A 250 30.99 22.38 10.92
C ASN A 250 31.33 23.80 11.40
N TYR A 251 30.75 24.20 12.53
CA TYR A 251 31.03 25.47 13.21
C TYR A 251 31.70 25.26 14.57
N THR A 252 32.30 24.08 14.77
CA THR A 252 33.01 23.72 16.00
C THR A 252 34.51 23.99 15.84
N PRO A 253 35.21 24.48 16.88
CA PRO A 253 36.68 24.49 16.92
C PRO A 253 37.24 23.07 17.18
N ALA A 254 36.80 22.10 16.36
CA ALA A 254 37.09 20.68 16.44
C ALA A 254 36.92 20.07 15.05
N SER A 255 37.84 19.19 14.62
CA SER A 255 37.56 18.34 13.47
C SER A 255 36.52 17.30 13.89
N ILE A 256 35.59 16.99 12.98
CA ILE A 256 34.48 16.10 13.26
C ILE A 256 34.30 15.07 12.17
N LYS A 257 33.89 13.86 12.55
CA LYS A 257 33.31 12.91 11.62
C LYS A 257 31.82 13.15 11.53
N VAL A 258 31.28 13.23 10.32
CA VAL A 258 29.84 13.29 10.06
C VAL A 258 29.44 12.18 9.09
N PHE A 259 28.37 11.47 9.41
CA PHE A 259 27.74 10.61 8.43
C PHE A 259 26.26 10.46 8.72
N GLY A 260 25.51 10.00 7.73
CA GLY A 260 24.09 9.79 7.92
C GLY A 260 23.34 9.49 6.64
N GLU A 261 22.03 9.39 6.81
CA GLU A 261 21.08 8.92 5.83
C GLU A 261 19.83 9.80 5.89
N GLY A 262 19.38 10.27 4.72
CA GLY A 262 18.14 11.00 4.58
C GLY A 262 17.00 10.07 4.19
N TYR A 263 15.87 10.20 4.87
CA TYR A 263 14.68 9.42 4.61
C TYR A 263 13.45 10.28 4.41
N CYS A 264 12.71 10.00 3.35
CA CYS A 264 11.42 10.61 3.09
C CYS A 264 10.29 9.61 3.34
N TYR A 265 9.12 10.18 3.63
CA TYR A 265 7.88 9.49 3.93
C TYR A 265 6.76 9.98 3.02
#